data_AF-A0A975U002-F1
#
_entry.id   AF-A0A975U002-F1
#
_cell.length_a   1.000
_cell.length_b   1.000
_cell.length_c   1.000
_cell.angle_alpha   90.00
_cell.angle_beta   90.00
_cell.angle_gamma   90.00
#
_symmetry.space_group_name_H-M   'P 1'
#
loop_
_entity.id
_entity.type
_entity.pdbx_description
1 polymer ?
#
loop_
_entity_poly.entity_id
_entity_poly.type
_entity_poly.pdbx_seq_one_letter_code
_entity_poly.pdbx_strand_id
1 'polypeptide(L)'
;MPIDPLSIALAIIGIVIGGIVKGATGAGAPIVAVPLLAVAFDVPTAVTIFTIPNLISNMWQAWQYREHNLSRRFILPLLIAAFVGAGLGTVMLISLPSEFLTTGVAIGCIAYIAFRLARPDWSLSLKTATRVVAPVGLAAGVLQGAIGVSAPISVTFLSALKLDRPVFIATISAVFVAMSYAQIPLIASAGLMTPTLIVFGFAALGLVLITMPLGAALAQRWSPAVFSNIILVMLAVIALRLLANLF
;
A
#
# COMPACT_ATOMS: atom_id res chain seq x y z
N MET A 1 -10.32 24.04 -3.29
CA MET A 1 -9.84 23.63 -4.63
C MET A 1 -11.07 23.29 -5.47
N PRO A 2 -11.26 23.90 -6.65
CA PRO A 2 -12.26 23.39 -7.59
C PRO A 2 -11.81 21.98 -8.02
N ILE A 3 -12.59 20.96 -7.68
CA ILE A 3 -12.28 19.58 -8.04
C ILE A 3 -12.79 19.38 -9.47
N ASP A 4 -11.88 19.20 -10.42
CA ASP A 4 -12.27 18.95 -11.81
C ASP A 4 -12.85 17.53 -11.97
N PRO A 5 -13.81 17.33 -12.90
CA PRO A 5 -14.44 16.02 -13.09
C PRO A 5 -13.46 14.89 -13.42
N LEU A 6 -12.33 15.19 -14.07
CA LEU A 6 -11.33 14.20 -14.43
C LEU A 6 -10.58 13.69 -13.19
N SER A 7 -10.21 14.57 -12.26
CA SER A 7 -9.58 14.19 -10.98
C SER A 7 -10.48 13.32 -10.11
N ILE A 8 -11.79 13.62 -10.06
CA ILE A 8 -12.77 12.76 -9.38
C ILE A 8 -12.82 11.38 -10.03
N ALA A 9 -12.90 11.33 -11.36
CA ALA A 9 -12.93 10.07 -12.08
C ALA A 9 -11.67 9.24 -11.84
N LEU A 10 -10.48 9.85 -11.90
CA LEU A 10 -9.21 9.17 -11.61
C LEU A 10 -9.13 8.64 -10.19
N ALA A 11 -9.58 9.42 -9.21
CA ALA A 11 -9.64 9.03 -7.81
C ALA A 11 -10.56 7.80 -7.61
N ILE A 12 -11.78 7.85 -8.14
CA ILE A 12 -12.75 6.75 -8.05
C ILE A 12 -12.19 5.49 -8.72
N ILE A 13 -11.66 5.61 -9.94
CA ILE A 13 -11.07 4.48 -10.68
C ILE A 13 -9.92 3.88 -9.88
N GLY A 14 -9.02 4.70 -9.34
CA GLY A 14 -7.88 4.21 -8.56
C GLY A 14 -8.30 3.48 -7.29
N ILE A 15 -9.30 4.02 -6.57
CA ILE A 15 -9.83 3.39 -5.36
C ILE A 15 -10.55 2.07 -5.70
N VAL A 16 -11.37 2.04 -6.75
CA VAL A 16 -12.08 0.83 -7.19
C VAL A 16 -11.10 -0.26 -7.60
N ILE A 17 -10.13 0.06 -8.45
CA ILE A 17 -9.12 -0.92 -8.86
C ILE A 17 -8.28 -1.35 -7.66
N GLY A 18 -7.89 -0.42 -6.78
CA GLY A 18 -7.20 -0.72 -5.54
C GLY A 18 -7.97 -1.72 -4.67
N GLY A 19 -9.27 -1.52 -4.48
CA GLY A 19 -10.13 -2.43 -3.74
C GLY A 19 -10.23 -3.82 -4.39
N ILE A 20 -10.36 -3.90 -5.72
CA ILE A 20 -10.30 -5.17 -6.47
C ILE A 20 -8.95 -5.87 -6.24
N VAL A 21 -7.83 -5.13 -6.36
CA VAL A 21 -6.47 -5.65 -6.13
C VAL A 21 -6.31 -6.21 -4.70
N LYS A 22 -6.85 -5.50 -3.72
CA LYS A 22 -6.84 -5.97 -2.32
C LYS A 22 -7.76 -7.15 -2.07
N GLY A 23 -8.91 -7.21 -2.71
CA GLY A 23 -9.78 -8.39 -2.68
C GLY A 23 -9.08 -9.64 -3.19
N ALA A 24 -8.43 -9.50 -4.34
CA ALA A 24 -7.75 -10.60 -5.01
C ALA A 24 -6.54 -11.11 -4.21
N THR A 25 -5.65 -10.19 -3.85
CA THR A 25 -4.32 -10.52 -3.29
C THR A 25 -4.25 -10.46 -1.77
N GLY A 26 -5.24 -9.84 -1.11
CA GLY A 26 -5.18 -9.47 0.30
C GLY A 26 -4.46 -8.15 0.58
N ALA A 27 -3.65 -7.65 -0.35
CA ALA A 27 -2.83 -6.47 -0.19
C ALA A 27 -2.90 -5.56 -1.42
N GLY A 28 -2.07 -4.53 -1.49
CA GLY A 28 -1.83 -3.84 -2.75
C GLY A 28 -2.90 -2.86 -3.21
N ALA A 29 -3.96 -2.58 -2.45
CA ALA A 29 -4.81 -1.43 -2.76
C ALA A 29 -4.03 -0.11 -2.87
N PRO A 30 -3.08 0.21 -1.95
CA PRO A 30 -2.31 1.45 -2.07
C PRO A 30 -1.45 1.52 -3.33
N ILE A 31 -1.03 0.37 -3.87
CA ILE A 31 -0.15 0.30 -5.06
C ILE A 31 -0.77 1.04 -6.23
N VAL A 32 -2.10 0.95 -6.37
CA VAL A 32 -2.85 1.53 -7.48
C VAL A 32 -3.54 2.81 -7.05
N ALA A 33 -4.19 2.79 -5.89
CA ALA A 33 -5.01 3.90 -5.45
C ALA A 33 -4.17 5.15 -5.13
N VAL A 34 -3.06 5.00 -4.41
CA VAL A 34 -2.26 6.16 -3.97
C VAL A 34 -1.64 6.90 -5.16
N PRO A 35 -1.00 6.25 -6.14
CA PRO A 35 -0.48 6.97 -7.29
C PRO A 35 -1.56 7.68 -8.13
N LEU A 36 -2.73 7.06 -8.34
CA LEU A 36 -3.83 7.69 -9.08
C LEU A 36 -4.44 8.87 -8.32
N LEU A 37 -4.56 8.75 -6.99
CA LEU A 37 -4.94 9.87 -6.13
C LEU A 37 -3.89 10.98 -6.16
N ALA A 38 -2.60 10.64 -6.21
CA ALA A 38 -1.51 11.61 -6.26
C ALA A 38 -1.49 12.37 -7.60
N VAL A 39 -1.83 11.71 -8.72
CA VAL A 39 -2.06 12.37 -10.02
C VAL A 39 -3.25 13.33 -9.96
N ALA A 40 -4.30 12.99 -9.21
CA ALA A 40 -5.52 13.78 -9.11
C ALA A 40 -5.43 14.96 -8.13
N PHE A 41 -4.59 14.87 -7.11
CA PHE A 41 -4.47 15.88 -6.04
C PHE A 41 -2.99 16.23 -5.81
N ASP A 42 -2.35 15.52 -4.90
CA ASP A 42 -0.91 15.51 -4.61
C ASP A 42 -0.61 14.29 -3.70
N VAL A 43 0.67 14.03 -3.41
CA VAL A 43 1.05 12.88 -2.57
C VAL A 43 0.51 13.00 -1.13
N PRO A 44 0.68 14.13 -0.40
CA PRO A 44 0.16 14.25 0.96
C PRO A 44 -1.36 14.02 1.06
N THR A 45 -2.14 14.58 0.13
CA THR A 45 -3.59 14.39 0.06
C THR A 45 -3.95 12.95 -0.27
N ALA A 46 -3.27 12.33 -1.25
CA ALA A 46 -3.50 10.94 -1.62
C ALA A 46 -3.25 9.98 -0.44
N VAL A 47 -2.12 10.15 0.26
CA VAL A 47 -1.78 9.35 1.43
C VAL A 47 -2.79 9.57 2.56
N THR A 48 -3.20 10.82 2.79
CA THR A 48 -4.18 11.20 3.82
C THR A 48 -5.58 10.65 3.55
N ILE A 49 -6.04 10.66 2.31
CA ILE A 49 -7.32 10.03 1.93
C ILE A 49 -7.22 8.52 2.16
N PHE A 50 -6.11 7.90 1.77
CA PHE A 50 -5.98 6.45 1.75
C PHE A 50 -5.66 5.82 3.12
N THR A 51 -5.24 6.60 4.12
CA THR A 51 -4.94 6.05 5.45
C THR A 51 -6.16 5.44 6.15
N ILE A 52 -7.35 6.04 6.01
CA ILE A 52 -8.61 5.50 6.57
C ILE A 52 -8.97 4.14 5.98
N PRO A 53 -9.08 3.98 4.64
CA PRO A 53 -9.33 2.67 4.05
C PRO A 53 -8.22 1.69 4.38
N ASN A 54 -6.95 2.12 4.40
CA ASN A 54 -5.84 1.26 4.75
C ASN A 54 -5.95 0.72 6.19
N LEU A 55 -6.19 1.58 7.20
CA LEU A 55 -6.31 1.10 8.58
C LEU A 55 -7.49 0.14 8.73
N ILE A 56 -8.70 0.57 8.36
CA ILE A 56 -9.93 -0.15 8.71
C ILE A 56 -10.02 -1.48 7.94
N SER A 57 -9.72 -1.49 6.65
CA SER A 57 -9.77 -2.72 5.85
C SER A 57 -8.71 -3.74 6.28
N ASN A 58 -7.53 -3.29 6.73
CA ASN A 58 -6.50 -4.20 7.25
C ASN A 58 -6.79 -4.63 8.69
N MET A 59 -7.42 -3.80 9.53
CA MET A 59 -7.91 -4.25 10.84
C MET A 59 -8.92 -5.39 10.68
N TRP A 60 -9.87 -5.23 9.75
CA TRP A 60 -10.84 -6.28 9.42
C TRP A 60 -10.16 -7.58 8.98
N GLN A 61 -9.22 -7.52 8.03
CA GLN A 61 -8.50 -8.70 7.55
C GLN A 61 -7.60 -9.33 8.62
N ALA A 62 -6.88 -8.51 9.41
CA ALA A 62 -6.07 -9.00 10.52
C ALA A 62 -6.94 -9.73 11.56
N TRP A 63 -8.15 -9.25 11.82
CA TRP A 63 -9.11 -9.92 12.71
C TRP A 63 -9.71 -11.19 12.11
N GLN A 64 -10.10 -11.18 10.84
CA GLN A 64 -10.62 -12.36 10.13
C GLN A 64 -9.59 -13.50 10.09
N TYR A 65 -8.33 -13.17 9.82
CA TYR A 65 -7.26 -14.16 9.64
C TYR A 65 -6.36 -14.33 10.88
N ARG A 66 -6.79 -13.86 12.06
CA ARG A 66 -5.99 -13.82 13.31
C ARG A 66 -5.41 -15.16 13.76
N GLU A 67 -6.04 -16.27 13.35
CA GLU A 67 -5.60 -17.63 13.69
C GLU A 67 -4.40 -18.11 12.84
N HIS A 68 -4.09 -17.40 11.75
CA HIS A 68 -3.03 -17.75 10.80
C HIS A 68 -1.74 -16.93 11.00
N ASN A 69 -1.58 -16.30 12.16
CA ASN A 69 -0.41 -15.48 12.43
C ASN A 69 0.88 -16.32 12.52
N LEU A 70 1.95 -15.81 11.90
CA LEU A 70 3.29 -16.35 12.08
C LEU A 70 3.76 -16.21 13.54
N SER A 71 4.83 -16.94 13.89
CA SER A 71 5.38 -16.91 15.24
C SER A 71 5.72 -15.48 15.70
N ARG A 72 5.61 -15.22 17.01
CA ARG A 72 5.95 -13.92 17.61
C ARG A 72 7.38 -13.47 17.31
N ARG A 73 8.31 -14.41 17.13
CA ARG A 73 9.71 -14.15 16.76
C ARG A 73 9.85 -13.53 15.37
N PHE A 74 8.89 -13.78 14.48
CA PHE A 74 8.84 -13.18 13.16
C PHE A 74 8.01 -11.88 13.17
N ILE A 75 6.78 -11.93 13.73
CA ILE A 75 5.84 -10.82 13.63
C ILE A 75 6.27 -9.62 14.48
N LEU A 76 6.69 -9.79 15.74
CA LEU A 76 6.95 -8.62 16.59
C LEU A 76 8.07 -7.70 16.05
N PRO A 77 9.25 -8.21 15.67
CA PRO A 77 10.29 -7.34 15.11
C PRO A 77 9.87 -6.69 13.79
N LEU A 78 9.07 -7.40 12.97
CA LEU A 78 8.51 -6.85 11.74
C LEU A 78 7.59 -5.66 12.02
N LEU A 79 6.62 -5.82 12.93
CA LEU A 79 5.62 -4.81 13.25
C LEU A 79 6.25 -3.59 13.92
N ILE A 80 7.17 -3.80 14.87
CA ILE A 80 7.86 -2.70 15.55
C ILE A 80 8.69 -1.90 14.55
N ALA A 81 9.47 -2.57 13.72
CA ALA A 81 10.28 -1.89 12.71
C ALA A 81 9.41 -1.17 11.67
N ALA A 82 8.30 -1.79 11.22
CA ALA A 82 7.34 -1.17 10.32
C ALA A 82 6.65 0.05 10.91
N PHE A 83 6.27 0.00 12.20
CA PHE A 83 5.72 1.12 12.94
C PHE A 83 6.72 2.29 13.00
N VAL A 84 7.96 2.03 13.42
CA VAL A 84 9.02 3.05 13.49
C VAL A 84 9.31 3.62 12.11
N GLY A 85 9.46 2.77 11.10
CA GLY A 85 9.70 3.17 9.73
C GLY A 85 8.57 4.04 9.17
N ALA A 86 7.31 3.67 9.42
CA ALA A 86 6.15 4.46 9.00
C ALA A 86 6.11 5.82 9.69
N GLY A 87 6.47 5.90 10.97
CA GLY A 87 6.64 7.18 11.67
C GLY A 87 7.68 8.07 10.97
N LEU A 88 8.89 7.53 10.76
CA LEU A 88 9.98 8.26 10.07
C LEU A 88 9.58 8.70 8.65
N GLY A 89 8.99 7.79 7.88
CA GLY A 89 8.50 8.11 6.55
C GLY A 89 7.42 9.18 6.57
N THR A 90 6.51 9.15 7.55
CA THR A 90 5.45 10.17 7.65
C THR A 90 6.01 11.55 7.99
N VAL A 91 7.10 11.63 8.77
CA VAL A 91 7.82 12.90 8.95
C VAL A 91 8.37 13.40 7.61
N MET A 92 8.91 12.51 6.76
CA MET A 92 9.34 12.88 5.40
C MET A 92 8.16 13.37 4.55
N LEU A 93 6.99 12.72 4.62
CA LEU A 93 5.77 13.14 3.92
C LEU A 93 5.36 14.58 4.28
N ILE A 94 5.49 14.95 5.56
CA ILE A 94 5.05 16.26 6.07
C ILE A 94 6.11 17.34 5.81
N SER A 95 7.38 16.97 5.77
CA SER A 95 8.50 17.93 5.71
C SER A 95 9.13 18.11 4.32
N LEU A 96 8.98 17.14 3.41
CA LEU A 96 9.57 17.24 2.07
C LEU A 96 8.63 17.95 1.08
N PRO A 97 9.19 18.71 0.12
CA PRO A 97 8.42 19.23 -1.01
C PRO A 97 7.75 18.11 -1.82
N SER A 98 6.58 18.42 -2.37
CA SER A 98 5.73 17.44 -3.09
C SER A 98 6.43 16.82 -4.30
N GLU A 99 7.37 17.52 -4.92
CA GLU A 99 8.15 17.06 -6.08
C GLU A 99 9.05 15.87 -5.71
N PHE A 100 9.69 15.93 -4.54
CA PHE A 100 10.52 14.82 -4.04
C PHE A 100 9.68 13.58 -3.71
N LEU A 101 8.50 13.80 -3.12
CA LEU A 101 7.57 12.72 -2.79
C LEU A 101 7.01 12.07 -4.07
N THR A 102 6.64 12.88 -5.06
CA THR A 102 6.15 12.43 -6.36
C THR A 102 7.20 11.61 -7.10
N THR A 103 8.45 12.08 -7.09
CA THR A 103 9.61 11.33 -7.61
C THR A 103 9.79 10.00 -6.85
N GLY A 104 9.64 10.01 -5.53
CA GLY A 104 9.67 8.82 -4.70
C GLY A 104 8.60 7.79 -5.08
N VAL A 105 7.36 8.22 -5.30
CA VAL A 105 6.25 7.35 -5.79
C VAL A 105 6.63 6.72 -7.13
N ALA A 106 7.10 7.52 -8.09
CA ALA A 106 7.48 7.04 -9.41
C ALA A 106 8.62 6.01 -9.34
N ILE A 107 9.69 6.32 -8.60
CA ILE A 107 10.82 5.39 -8.38
C ILE A 107 10.34 4.11 -7.69
N GLY A 108 9.48 4.22 -6.67
CA GLY A 108 8.92 3.06 -5.98
C GLY A 108 8.14 2.14 -6.93
N CYS A 109 7.32 2.72 -7.82
CA CYS A 109 6.61 1.96 -8.85
C CYS A 109 7.57 1.27 -9.82
N ILE A 110 8.58 1.99 -10.34
CA ILE A 110 9.58 1.45 -11.26
C ILE A 110 10.39 0.33 -10.60
N ALA A 111 10.84 0.53 -9.37
CA ALA A 111 11.61 -0.46 -8.62
C ALA A 111 10.80 -1.74 -8.41
N TYR A 112 9.51 -1.63 -8.08
CA TYR A 112 8.63 -2.77 -7.95
C TYR A 112 8.43 -3.52 -9.27
N ILE A 113 8.20 -2.79 -10.37
CA ILE A 113 8.05 -3.37 -11.71
C ILE A 113 9.34 -4.10 -12.10
N ALA A 114 10.48 -3.42 -12.03
CA ALA A 114 11.79 -3.97 -12.39
C ALA A 114 12.11 -5.22 -11.58
N PHE A 115 11.88 -5.19 -10.27
CA PHE A 115 12.08 -6.36 -9.41
C PHE A 115 11.20 -7.54 -9.84
N ARG A 116 9.91 -7.28 -10.06
CA ARG A 116 8.94 -8.35 -10.37
C ARG A 116 9.21 -9.00 -11.73
N LEU A 117 9.69 -8.24 -12.70
CA LEU A 117 10.12 -8.74 -14.01
C LEU A 117 11.45 -9.51 -13.94
N ALA A 118 12.43 -9.02 -13.17
CA ALA A 118 13.76 -9.64 -13.08
C ALA A 118 13.79 -10.92 -12.24
N ARG A 119 12.90 -11.04 -11.25
CA ARG A 119 12.93 -12.10 -10.23
C ARG A 119 11.53 -12.66 -9.94
N PRO A 120 10.80 -13.20 -10.93
CA PRO A 120 9.42 -13.66 -10.76
C PRO A 120 9.27 -14.80 -9.74
N ASP A 121 10.26 -15.69 -9.67
CA ASP A 121 10.25 -16.90 -8.82
C ASP A 121 11.11 -16.79 -7.56
N TRP A 122 11.49 -15.57 -7.16
CA TRP A 122 12.32 -15.39 -5.97
C TRP A 122 11.65 -15.98 -4.73
N SER A 123 12.40 -16.81 -4.01
CA SER A 123 11.94 -17.44 -2.78
C SER A 123 12.94 -17.24 -1.65
N LEU A 124 12.43 -17.08 -0.44
CA LEU A 124 13.21 -16.88 0.76
C LEU A 124 12.75 -17.85 1.85
N SER A 125 13.70 -18.54 2.50
CA SER A 125 13.35 -19.40 3.63
C SER A 125 12.86 -18.57 4.82
N LEU A 126 11.90 -19.09 5.58
CA LEU A 126 11.39 -18.40 6.77
C LEU A 126 12.49 -18.14 7.81
N LYS A 127 13.49 -19.02 7.91
CA LYS A 127 14.66 -18.86 8.80
C LYS A 127 15.49 -17.64 8.41
N THR A 128 15.80 -17.47 7.13
CA THR A 128 16.54 -16.30 6.64
C THR A 128 15.69 -15.04 6.78
N ALA A 129 14.41 -15.12 6.41
CA ALA A 129 13.49 -14.00 6.51
C ALA A 129 13.37 -13.46 7.94
N THR A 130 13.29 -14.35 8.94
CA THR A 130 13.23 -13.98 10.37
C THR A 130 14.44 -13.14 10.80
N ARG A 131 15.63 -13.35 10.21
CA ARG A 131 16.85 -12.59 10.54
C ARG A 131 16.85 -11.19 9.94
N VAL A 132 16.19 -10.99 8.80
CA VAL A 132 16.15 -9.71 8.08
C VAL A 132 14.81 -8.99 8.23
N VAL A 133 13.89 -9.53 9.05
CA VAL A 133 12.51 -9.05 9.12
C VAL A 133 12.42 -7.60 9.65
N ALA A 134 13.31 -7.22 10.58
CA ALA A 134 13.35 -5.87 11.12
C ALA A 134 13.82 -4.82 10.08
N PRO A 135 14.99 -4.95 9.42
CA PRO A 135 15.38 -3.98 8.39
C PRO A 135 14.40 -3.92 7.22
N VAL A 136 13.79 -5.04 6.85
CA VAL A 136 12.72 -5.07 5.84
C VAL A 136 11.48 -4.30 6.32
N GLY A 137 11.03 -4.55 7.55
CA GLY A 137 9.92 -3.83 8.17
C GLY A 137 10.17 -2.33 8.20
N LEU A 138 11.35 -1.91 8.65
CA LEU A 138 11.77 -0.52 8.70
C LEU A 138 11.70 0.13 7.32
N ALA A 139 12.34 -0.47 6.32
CA ALA A 139 12.38 0.07 4.96
C ALA A 139 10.98 0.14 4.32
N ALA A 140 10.17 -0.92 4.49
CA ALA A 140 8.79 -0.92 4.05
C ALA A 140 7.95 0.16 4.74
N GLY A 141 8.18 0.36 6.04
CA GLY A 141 7.55 1.42 6.83
C GLY A 141 7.91 2.79 6.31
N VAL A 142 9.20 3.06 6.07
CA VAL A 142 9.65 4.36 5.53
C VAL A 142 8.96 4.67 4.21
N LEU A 143 8.91 3.70 3.29
CA LEU A 143 8.19 3.90 2.02
C LEU A 143 6.67 4.10 2.23
N GLN A 144 6.04 3.32 3.12
CA GLN A 144 4.62 3.51 3.45
C GLN A 144 4.35 4.92 3.99
N GLY A 145 5.18 5.36 4.92
CA GLY A 145 5.08 6.63 5.60
C GLY A 145 5.24 7.79 4.63
N ALA A 146 6.31 7.75 3.83
CA ALA A 146 6.73 8.84 2.97
C ALA A 146 5.84 9.00 1.74
N ILE A 147 5.40 7.90 1.12
CA ILE A 147 4.74 7.96 -0.19
C ILE A 147 3.47 7.11 -0.27
N GLY A 148 3.01 6.52 0.84
CA GLY A 148 1.79 5.70 0.88
C GLY A 148 1.91 4.33 0.21
N VAL A 149 3.09 3.93 -0.25
CA VAL A 149 3.30 2.70 -1.01
C VAL A 149 4.47 1.90 -0.44
N SER A 150 4.19 0.77 0.22
CA SER A 150 5.24 -0.12 0.78
C SER A 150 5.45 -1.42 0.02
N ALA A 151 4.56 -1.75 -0.91
CA ALA A 151 4.57 -3.02 -1.63
C ALA A 151 5.90 -3.41 -2.31
N PRO A 152 6.70 -2.47 -2.87
CA PRO A 152 8.01 -2.81 -3.42
C PRO A 152 8.88 -3.61 -2.45
N ILE A 153 8.73 -3.36 -1.15
CA ILE A 153 9.46 -4.05 -0.09
C ILE A 153 8.55 -5.07 0.62
N SER A 154 7.42 -4.64 1.16
CA SER A 154 6.57 -5.49 2.04
C SER A 154 5.96 -6.68 1.30
N VAL A 155 5.23 -6.41 0.21
CA VAL A 155 4.58 -7.45 -0.60
C VAL A 155 5.61 -8.34 -1.26
N THR A 156 6.69 -7.77 -1.81
CA THR A 156 7.79 -8.54 -2.40
C THR A 156 8.41 -9.51 -1.41
N PHE A 157 8.74 -9.04 -0.21
CA PHE A 157 9.35 -9.87 0.84
C PHE A 157 8.42 -10.97 1.34
N LEU A 158 7.16 -10.65 1.64
CA LEU A 158 6.21 -11.66 2.12
C LEU A 158 5.79 -12.64 1.01
N SER A 159 5.77 -12.21 -0.25
CA SER A 159 5.51 -13.11 -1.38
C SER A 159 6.67 -14.09 -1.59
N ALA A 160 7.91 -13.66 -1.36
CA ALA A 160 9.08 -14.53 -1.45
C ALA A 160 9.05 -15.67 -0.43
N LEU A 161 8.33 -15.51 0.69
CA LEU A 161 8.15 -16.57 1.67
C LEU A 161 7.22 -17.70 1.21
N LYS A 162 6.48 -17.51 0.10
CA LYS A 162 5.51 -18.48 -0.43
C LYS A 162 4.55 -19.01 0.64
N LEU A 163 4.09 -18.10 1.50
CA LEU A 163 3.14 -18.40 2.57
C LEU A 163 1.78 -18.78 1.99
N ASP A 164 1.05 -19.63 2.71
CA ASP A 164 -0.35 -19.87 2.41
C ASP A 164 -1.13 -18.55 2.45
N ARG A 165 -2.12 -18.42 1.56
CA ARG A 165 -2.89 -17.18 1.39
C ARG A 165 -3.44 -16.62 2.72
N PRO A 166 -4.05 -17.40 3.63
CA PRO A 166 -4.50 -16.90 4.93
C PRO A 166 -3.37 -16.32 5.79
N VAL A 167 -2.20 -16.98 5.81
CA VAL A 167 -1.01 -16.56 6.58
C VAL A 167 -0.42 -15.27 6.00
N PHE A 168 -0.37 -15.16 4.68
CA PHE A 168 0.04 -13.94 3.98
C PHE A 168 -0.89 -12.77 4.35
N ILE A 169 -2.21 -12.95 4.23
CA ILE A 169 -3.20 -11.90 4.52
C ILE A 169 -3.12 -11.47 5.98
N ALA A 170 -3.03 -12.41 6.92
CA ALA A 170 -2.87 -12.08 8.34
C ALA A 170 -1.62 -11.22 8.58
N THR A 171 -0.48 -11.64 8.04
CA THR A 171 0.82 -11.00 8.26
C THR A 171 0.86 -9.61 7.63
N ILE A 172 0.50 -9.47 6.35
CA ILE A 172 0.56 -8.17 5.67
C ILE A 172 -0.45 -7.17 6.24
N SER A 173 -1.62 -7.65 6.67
CA SER A 173 -2.64 -6.79 7.30
C SER A 173 -2.15 -6.25 8.63
N ALA A 174 -1.56 -7.11 9.48
CA ALA A 174 -0.96 -6.68 10.74
C ALA A 174 0.13 -5.62 10.53
N VAL A 175 0.96 -5.80 9.49
CA VAL A 175 1.99 -4.83 9.11
C VAL A 175 1.37 -3.47 8.73
N PHE A 176 0.36 -3.45 7.88
CA PHE A 176 -0.30 -2.21 7.47
C PHE A 176 -1.06 -1.52 8.61
N VAL A 177 -1.62 -2.31 9.54
CA VAL A 177 -2.22 -1.77 10.76
C VAL A 177 -1.15 -1.09 11.62
N ALA A 178 -0.01 -1.74 11.86
CA ALA A 178 1.10 -1.15 12.61
C ALA A 178 1.61 0.14 11.97
N MET A 179 1.82 0.14 10.65
CA MET A 179 2.21 1.35 9.91
C MET A 179 1.16 2.48 10.04
N SER A 180 -0.12 2.14 9.92
CA SER A 180 -1.21 3.12 10.00
C SER A 180 -1.33 3.73 11.41
N TYR A 181 -1.10 2.94 12.46
CA TYR A 181 -1.06 3.44 13.84
C TYR A 181 0.06 4.44 14.10
N ALA A 182 1.21 4.31 13.41
CA ALA A 182 2.27 5.32 13.46
C ALA A 182 1.92 6.55 12.62
N GLN A 183 1.37 6.34 11.42
CA GLN A 183 1.16 7.38 10.42
C GLN A 183 0.00 8.32 10.74
N ILE A 184 -1.16 7.80 11.17
CA ILE A 184 -2.38 8.61 11.39
C ILE A 184 -2.16 9.74 12.40
N PRO A 185 -1.60 9.50 13.60
CA PRO A 185 -1.42 10.58 14.57
C PRO A 185 -0.51 11.69 14.06
N LEU A 186 0.53 11.35 13.30
CA LEU A 186 1.47 12.31 12.73
C LEU A 186 0.79 13.17 11.65
N ILE A 187 0.07 12.55 10.71
CA ILE A 187 -0.72 13.27 9.69
C ILE A 187 -1.75 14.20 10.35
N ALA A 188 -2.44 13.72 11.40
CA ALA A 188 -3.41 14.51 12.14
C ALA A 188 -2.74 15.70 12.86
N SER A 189 -1.60 15.48 13.53
CA SER A 189 -0.85 16.55 14.21
C SER A 189 -0.30 17.62 13.25
N ALA A 190 -0.04 17.24 11.99
CA ALA A 190 0.39 18.16 10.95
C ALA A 190 -0.76 18.96 10.32
N GLY A 191 -2.01 18.75 10.77
CA GLY A 191 -3.20 19.43 10.25
C GLY A 191 -3.67 18.95 8.87
N LEU A 192 -3.09 17.86 8.35
CA LEU A 192 -3.45 17.31 7.04
C LEU A 192 -4.83 16.62 7.06
N MET A 193 -5.24 16.04 8.20
CA MET A 193 -6.58 15.43 8.36
C MET A 193 -7.68 16.48 8.51
N THR A 194 -7.97 17.23 7.45
CA THR A 194 -9.11 18.16 7.41
C THR A 194 -10.44 17.40 7.38
N PRO A 195 -11.56 18.00 7.81
CA PRO A 195 -12.89 17.37 7.75
C PRO A 195 -13.24 16.85 6.34
N THR A 196 -12.86 17.59 5.30
CA THR A 196 -13.09 17.19 3.90
C THR A 196 -12.32 15.92 3.55
N LEU A 197 -11.03 15.83 3.89
CA LEU A 197 -10.23 14.64 3.58
C LEU A 197 -10.66 13.42 4.42
N ILE A 198 -11.16 13.64 5.64
CA ILE A 198 -11.78 12.57 6.44
C ILE A 198 -13.01 12.00 5.72
N VAL A 199 -13.91 12.86 5.21
CA VAL A 199 -15.08 12.43 4.42
C VAL A 199 -14.64 11.66 3.18
N PHE A 200 -13.63 12.16 2.45
CA PHE A 200 -13.09 11.45 1.28
C PHE A 200 -12.47 10.10 1.66
N GLY A 201 -11.79 9.99 2.79
CA GLY A 201 -11.24 8.72 3.27
C GLY A 201 -12.33 7.70 3.64
N PHE A 202 -13.43 8.14 4.27
CA PHE A 202 -14.58 7.25 4.52
C PHE A 202 -15.33 6.86 3.24
N ALA A 203 -15.48 7.77 2.28
CA ALA A 203 -16.04 7.44 0.97
C ALA A 203 -15.15 6.42 0.23
N ALA A 204 -13.83 6.62 0.27
CA ALA A 204 -12.86 5.68 -0.29
C ALA A 204 -12.93 4.31 0.40
N LEU A 205 -13.08 4.28 1.73
CA LEU A 205 -13.33 3.03 2.47
C LEU A 205 -14.57 2.32 1.98
N GLY A 206 -15.70 3.02 1.80
CA GLY A 206 -16.93 2.44 1.26
C GLY A 206 -16.69 1.76 -0.09
N LEU A 207 -16.02 2.45 -1.02
CA LEU A 207 -15.67 1.89 -2.33
C LEU A 207 -14.73 0.68 -2.22
N VAL A 208 -13.70 0.74 -1.37
CA VAL A 208 -12.79 -0.39 -1.14
C VAL A 208 -13.55 -1.60 -0.62
N LEU A 209 -14.43 -1.42 0.37
CA LEU A 209 -15.19 -2.52 0.96
C LEU A 209 -16.19 -3.14 -0.04
N ILE A 210 -16.80 -2.34 -0.91
CA ILE A 210 -17.72 -2.83 -1.95
C ILE A 210 -16.97 -3.63 -3.03
N THR A 211 -15.75 -3.21 -3.39
CA THR A 211 -14.99 -3.77 -4.52
C THR A 211 -14.05 -4.91 -4.11
N MET A 212 -13.69 -5.01 -2.83
CA MET A 212 -12.88 -6.13 -2.31
C MET A 212 -13.52 -7.51 -2.54
N PRO A 213 -14.82 -7.75 -2.26
CA PRO A 213 -15.46 -9.04 -2.56
C PRO A 213 -15.39 -9.40 -4.06
N LEU A 214 -15.54 -8.42 -4.94
CA LEU A 214 -15.43 -8.61 -6.39
C LEU A 214 -14.02 -9.08 -6.77
N GLY A 215 -12.98 -8.43 -6.23
CA GLY A 215 -11.60 -8.87 -6.41
C GLY A 215 -11.32 -10.27 -5.89
N ALA A 216 -11.86 -10.62 -4.73
CA ALA A 216 -11.72 -11.96 -4.15
C ALA A 216 -12.37 -13.04 -5.03
N ALA A 217 -13.53 -12.75 -5.63
CA ALA A 217 -14.20 -13.64 -6.57
C ALA A 217 -13.43 -13.78 -7.89
N LEU A 218 -12.88 -12.69 -8.43
CA LEU A 218 -12.07 -12.71 -9.66
C LEU A 218 -10.78 -13.52 -9.49
N ALA A 219 -10.14 -13.43 -8.33
CA ALA A 219 -8.92 -14.20 -8.03
C ALA A 219 -9.14 -15.72 -7.99
N GLN A 220 -10.37 -16.19 -7.82
CA GLN A 220 -10.70 -17.62 -7.94
C GLN A 220 -10.81 -18.07 -9.41
N ARG A 221 -11.04 -17.13 -10.33
CA ARG A 221 -11.28 -17.42 -11.77
C ARG A 221 -10.07 -17.16 -12.64
N TRP A 222 -9.19 -16.24 -12.24
CA TRP A 222 -8.04 -15.81 -13.04
C TRP A 222 -6.74 -16.43 -12.53
N SER A 223 -5.81 -16.68 -13.45
CA SER A 223 -4.48 -17.14 -13.04
C SER A 223 -3.72 -16.01 -12.33
N PRO A 224 -2.87 -16.32 -11.34
CA PRO A 224 -2.05 -15.33 -10.65
C PRO A 224 -1.16 -14.51 -11.60
N ALA A 225 -0.73 -15.10 -12.72
CA ALA A 225 0.08 -14.44 -13.74
C ALA A 225 -0.68 -13.32 -14.46
N VAL A 226 -1.93 -13.57 -14.88
CA VAL A 226 -2.76 -12.55 -15.53
C VAL A 226 -3.00 -11.37 -14.59
N PHE A 227 -3.31 -11.65 -13.33
CA PHE A 227 -3.54 -10.62 -12.33
C PHE A 227 -2.29 -9.77 -12.07
N SER A 228 -1.13 -10.42 -11.93
CA SER A 228 0.16 -9.75 -11.77
C SER A 228 0.48 -8.85 -12.96
N ASN A 229 0.30 -9.34 -14.19
CA ASN A 229 0.63 -8.58 -15.41
C ASN A 229 -0.22 -7.32 -15.56
N ILE A 230 -1.52 -7.38 -15.25
CA ILE A 230 -2.40 -6.21 -15.31
C ILE A 230 -1.97 -5.12 -14.33
N ILE A 231 -1.61 -5.51 -13.10
CA ILE A 231 -1.09 -4.55 -12.11
C ILE A 231 0.21 -3.91 -12.60
N LEU A 232 1.13 -4.70 -13.14
CA LEU A 232 2.42 -4.20 -13.63
C LEU A 232 2.24 -3.21 -14.79
N VAL A 233 1.38 -3.52 -15.76
CA VAL A 233 1.07 -2.62 -16.89
C VAL A 233 0.49 -1.31 -16.39
N MET A 234 -0.48 -1.37 -15.47
CA MET A 234 -1.09 -0.17 -14.92
C MET A 234 -0.10 0.68 -14.12
N LEU A 235 0.77 0.06 -13.32
CA LEU A 235 1.82 0.79 -12.60
C LEU A 235 2.83 1.42 -13.53
N ALA A 236 3.17 0.77 -14.64
CA ALA A 236 4.06 1.34 -15.64
C ALA A 236 3.47 2.62 -16.24
N VAL A 237 2.19 2.58 -16.62
CA VAL A 237 1.47 3.76 -17.15
C VAL A 237 1.42 4.89 -16.13
N ILE A 238 1.11 4.57 -14.86
CA ILE A 238 1.07 5.53 -13.77
C ILE A 238 2.45 6.16 -13.53
N ALA A 239 3.50 5.35 -13.44
CA ALA A 239 4.86 5.83 -13.19
C ALA A 239 5.34 6.76 -14.33
N LEU A 240 5.07 6.40 -15.58
CA LEU A 240 5.37 7.25 -16.73
C LEU A 240 4.62 8.59 -16.66
N ARG A 241 3.34 8.56 -16.28
CA ARG A 241 2.53 9.78 -16.14
C ARG A 241 3.01 10.68 -15.00
N LEU A 242 3.38 10.10 -13.86
CA LEU A 242 3.94 10.86 -12.73
C LEU A 242 5.26 11.54 -13.11
N LEU A 243 6.13 10.84 -13.85
CA LEU A 243 7.38 11.43 -14.36
C LEU A 243 7.13 12.52 -15.40
N ALA A 244 6.17 12.31 -16.32
CA ALA A 244 5.84 13.30 -17.34
C ALA A 244 5.27 14.61 -16.77
N ASN A 245 4.63 14.56 -15.59
CA ASN A 245 4.13 15.76 -14.91
C ASN A 245 5.21 16.52 -14.11
N LEU A 246 6.41 15.95 -13.93
CA LEU A 246 7.52 16.58 -13.20
C LEU A 246 8.43 17.44 -14.11
N PHE A 247 8.30 17.31 -15.44
CA PHE A 247 9.07 18.02 -16.46
C PHE A 247 8.16 18.84 -17.36
#